data_AF-A0A2T3JIZ4-F1
#
_entry.id   AF-A0A2T3JIZ4-F1
#
_cell.length_a   1.000
_cell.length_b   1.000
_cell.length_c   1.000
_cell.angle_alpha   90.00
_cell.angle_beta   90.00
_cell.angle_gamma   90.00
#
_symmetry.space_group_name_H-M   'P 1'
#
loop_
_entity.id
_entity.type
_entity.pdbx_description
1 polymer ?
#
loop_
_entity_poly.entity_id
_entity_poly.type
_entity_poly.pdbx_seq_one_letter_code
_entity_poly.pdbx_strand_id
1 'polypeptide(L)'
;MKISLNVAKLKSIVAGAASATTFAKIAQELISLAESRDFKISYCEAPNPNAMPLYDAVSKKLIGAHVTYRKNDMPNFIHEMTHASVLKSYQCDLINYYCGTTNTVPLEYGSTKIDGSYDNTVSALGVSLISRRKAWYRSDCERTLQGNLQGLMRVAESGNYVQSPEPYMSVDEKKRLKELKGNGDIRLLDFLEDMNERGLVVKSNKFLKASEINKIQIEMELTRRKKWIKDRINYGLNGMSGLGDVHFEYDTVVNQMLTQMHLWGYDSRYELFRAIDQVALEAYERRVSALEIQKLGGITRPVIAIPRNITF
;
A
#
# COMPACT_ATOMS: atom_id res chain seq x y z
N MET A 1 8.61 19.54 5.85
CA MET A 1 9.19 19.04 7.11
C MET A 1 8.51 17.77 7.69
N LYS A 2 7.49 17.15 7.03
CA LYS A 2 6.72 16.03 7.62
C LYS A 2 6.79 14.69 6.88
N ILE A 3 6.98 14.64 5.56
CA ILE A 3 7.24 13.37 4.87
C ILE A 3 8.52 12.69 5.33
N SER A 4 9.52 13.49 5.72
CA SER A 4 10.78 12.98 6.28
C SER A 4 10.54 12.06 7.47
N LEU A 5 9.47 12.25 8.25
CA LEU A 5 9.11 11.37 9.37
C LEU A 5 8.58 10.02 8.90
N ASN A 6 7.66 9.99 7.91
CA ASN A 6 7.15 8.72 7.38
C ASN A 6 8.24 7.95 6.63
N VAL A 7 9.07 8.63 5.84
CA VAL A 7 10.23 8.00 5.17
C VAL A 7 11.24 7.51 6.20
N ALA A 8 11.52 8.27 7.28
CA ALA A 8 12.39 7.82 8.36
C ALA A 8 11.80 6.62 9.12
N LYS A 9 10.49 6.62 9.40
CA LYS A 9 9.78 5.48 10.01
C LYS A 9 9.90 4.25 9.11
N LEU A 10 9.67 4.39 7.81
CA LEU A 10 9.84 3.31 6.85
C LEU A 10 11.27 2.78 6.82
N LYS A 11 12.29 3.65 6.78
CA LYS A 11 13.70 3.27 6.88
C LYS A 11 14.02 2.51 8.17
N SER A 12 13.46 2.94 9.30
CA SER A 12 13.63 2.28 10.60
C SER A 12 13.02 0.88 10.60
N ILE A 13 11.81 0.72 10.04
CA ILE A 13 11.15 -0.59 9.92
C ILE A 13 12.00 -1.53 9.03
N VAL A 14 12.50 -1.03 7.89
CA VAL A 14 13.34 -1.83 6.98
C VAL A 14 14.66 -2.24 7.63
N ALA A 15 15.30 -1.37 8.40
CA ALA A 15 16.54 -1.69 9.11
C ALA A 15 16.36 -2.82 10.14
N GLY A 16 15.16 -2.97 10.69
CA GLY A 16 14.80 -4.07 11.60
C GLY A 16 14.33 -5.35 10.89
N ALA A 17 13.98 -5.27 9.60
CA ALA A 17 13.57 -6.43 8.81
C ALA A 17 14.79 -7.16 8.24
N ALA A 18 14.67 -8.49 8.05
CA ALA A 18 15.67 -9.21 7.27
C ALA A 18 15.69 -8.64 5.84
N SER A 19 16.87 -8.19 5.39
CA SER A 19 17.08 -7.45 4.14
C SER A 19 16.60 -8.17 2.88
N ALA A 20 16.39 -9.49 2.94
CA ALA A 20 15.93 -10.31 1.84
C ALA A 20 14.40 -10.42 1.70
N THR A 21 13.61 -9.87 2.64
CA THR A 21 12.14 -9.97 2.61
C THR A 21 11.52 -9.14 1.48
N THR A 22 10.38 -9.57 0.94
CA THR A 22 9.62 -8.83 -0.08
C THR A 22 9.23 -7.44 0.42
N PHE A 23 8.82 -7.33 1.69
CA PHE A 23 8.55 -6.05 2.34
C PHE A 23 9.76 -5.10 2.28
N ALA A 24 10.96 -5.58 2.63
CA ALA A 24 12.17 -4.76 2.59
C ALA A 24 12.48 -4.27 1.16
N LYS A 25 12.30 -5.13 0.14
CA LYS A 25 12.48 -4.76 -1.27
C LYS A 25 11.53 -3.65 -1.70
N ILE A 26 10.22 -3.80 -1.42
CA ILE A 26 9.20 -2.81 -1.75
C ILE A 26 9.47 -1.50 -1.01
N ALA A 27 9.73 -1.56 0.29
CA ALA A 27 10.00 -0.37 1.08
C ALA A 27 11.25 0.37 0.58
N GLN A 28 12.31 -0.34 0.18
CA GLN A 28 13.51 0.26 -0.39
C GLN A 28 13.23 0.93 -1.75
N GLU A 29 12.41 0.32 -2.61
CA GLU A 29 11.95 0.94 -3.87
C GLU A 29 11.23 2.27 -3.58
N LEU A 30 10.30 2.29 -2.64
CA LEU A 30 9.51 3.48 -2.30
C LEU A 30 10.35 4.57 -1.63
N ILE A 31 11.34 4.19 -0.80
CA ILE A 31 12.35 5.12 -0.26
C ILE A 31 13.13 5.76 -1.41
N SER A 32 13.63 4.95 -2.34
CA SER A 32 14.37 5.45 -3.51
C SER A 32 13.50 6.31 -4.43
N LEU A 33 12.20 6.02 -4.55
CA LEU A 33 11.25 6.89 -5.25
C LEU A 33 11.13 8.25 -4.56
N ALA A 34 11.00 8.28 -3.24
CA ALA A 34 10.87 9.51 -2.48
C ALA A 34 12.10 10.43 -2.58
N GLU A 35 13.27 9.83 -2.84
CA GLU A 35 14.56 10.52 -2.99
C GLU A 35 14.93 10.78 -4.46
N SER A 36 14.13 10.26 -5.40
CA SER A 36 14.37 10.35 -6.83
C SER A 36 14.30 11.79 -7.33
N ARG A 37 15.25 12.19 -8.17
CA ARG A 37 15.24 13.49 -8.87
C ARG A 37 14.60 13.42 -10.26
N ASP A 38 14.65 12.24 -10.88
CA ASP A 38 14.20 12.05 -12.26
C ASP A 38 12.68 12.00 -12.42
N PHE A 39 11.96 11.74 -11.32
CA PHE A 39 10.51 11.68 -11.26
C PHE A 39 10.05 12.54 -10.09
N LYS A 40 9.36 13.64 -10.38
CA LYS A 40 9.04 14.68 -9.41
C LYS A 40 7.94 14.21 -8.48
N ILE A 41 8.28 13.87 -7.23
CA ILE A 41 7.27 13.61 -6.21
C ILE A 41 7.10 14.82 -5.29
N SER A 42 5.87 15.27 -5.17
CA SER A 42 5.45 16.25 -4.17
C SER A 42 4.47 15.62 -3.18
N TYR A 43 4.34 16.22 -2.00
CA TYR A 43 3.68 15.57 -0.87
C TYR A 43 2.86 16.54 -0.04
N CYS A 44 1.66 16.12 0.36
CA CYS A 44 0.84 16.87 1.29
C CYS A 44 0.08 15.94 2.25
N GLU A 45 -0.15 16.39 3.48
CA GLU A 45 -1.02 15.68 4.43
C GLU A 45 -2.47 16.06 4.11
N ALA A 46 -3.37 15.10 3.93
CA ALA A 46 -4.78 15.39 3.62
C ALA A 46 -5.74 14.32 4.19
N PRO A 47 -7.00 14.68 4.49
CA PRO A 47 -8.02 13.71 4.92
C PRO A 47 -8.39 12.72 3.82
N ASN A 48 -8.30 13.18 2.56
CA ASN A 48 -8.55 12.40 1.35
C ASN A 48 -7.20 12.07 0.69
N PRO A 49 -6.63 10.90 1.00
CA PRO A 49 -5.37 10.48 0.41
C PRO A 49 -5.58 10.09 -1.06
N ASN A 50 -4.56 10.36 -1.87
CA ASN A 50 -4.58 10.16 -3.31
C ASN A 50 -3.16 10.33 -3.88
N ALA A 51 -2.86 9.65 -4.99
CA ALA A 51 -1.67 9.90 -5.79
C ALA A 51 -2.08 10.46 -7.15
N MET A 52 -1.93 11.77 -7.32
CA MET A 52 -2.33 12.47 -8.54
C MET A 52 -1.15 12.58 -9.52
N PRO A 53 -1.29 12.18 -10.79
CA PRO A 53 -0.24 12.36 -11.79
C PRO A 53 0.04 13.84 -12.05
N LEU A 54 1.32 14.20 -12.16
CA LEU A 54 1.79 15.54 -12.49
C LEU A 54 2.35 15.60 -13.90
N TYR A 55 1.86 16.57 -14.67
CA TYR A 55 2.30 16.81 -16.03
C TYR A 55 3.03 18.13 -16.13
N ASP A 56 4.02 18.18 -17.01
CA ASP A 56 4.65 19.44 -17.40
C ASP A 56 3.61 20.36 -18.08
N ALA A 57 3.53 21.61 -17.62
CA ALA A 57 2.49 22.54 -18.08
C ALA A 57 2.56 22.83 -19.59
N VAL A 58 3.75 22.74 -20.20
CA VAL A 58 4.00 23.07 -21.61
C VAL A 58 3.95 21.81 -22.49
N SER A 59 4.83 20.86 -22.23
CA SER A 59 4.99 19.64 -23.03
C SER A 59 3.92 18.60 -22.77
N LYS A 60 3.15 18.74 -21.69
CA LYS A 60 2.12 17.79 -21.24
C LYS A 60 2.63 16.37 -21.03
N LYS A 61 3.94 16.19 -20.87
CA LYS A 61 4.54 14.90 -20.51
C LYS A 61 4.31 14.63 -19.03
N LEU A 62 4.06 13.36 -18.68
CA LEU A 62 4.05 12.92 -17.29
C LEU A 62 5.46 13.10 -16.73
N ILE A 63 5.60 13.81 -15.62
CA ILE A 63 6.91 14.09 -15.01
C ILE A 63 6.97 13.73 -13.52
N GLY A 64 5.86 13.31 -12.92
CA GLY A 64 5.80 13.13 -11.48
C GLY A 64 4.43 12.72 -10.93
N ALA A 65 4.33 12.79 -9.61
CA ALA A 65 3.10 12.61 -8.86
C ALA A 65 3.02 13.56 -7.65
N HIS A 66 1.80 13.92 -7.28
CA HIS A 66 1.48 14.59 -6.03
C HIS A 66 0.77 13.60 -5.12
N VAL A 67 1.43 13.22 -4.03
CA VAL A 67 0.96 12.22 -3.08
C VAL A 67 0.36 12.93 -1.87
N THR A 68 -0.94 12.78 -1.69
CA THR A 68 -1.63 13.14 -0.45
C THR A 68 -1.81 11.90 0.41
N TYR A 69 -1.53 12.02 1.71
CA TYR A 69 -1.62 10.88 2.64
C TYR A 69 -2.22 11.31 3.98
N ARG A 70 -2.79 10.34 4.70
CA ARG A 70 -3.26 10.54 6.06
C ARG A 70 -2.10 10.56 7.04
N LYS A 71 -2.16 11.48 7.99
CA LYS A 71 -1.17 11.55 9.07
C LYS A 71 -1.12 10.23 9.83
N ASN A 72 0.07 9.79 10.19
CA ASN A 72 0.32 8.58 10.99
C ASN A 72 -0.24 7.26 10.42
N ASP A 73 -0.73 7.21 9.18
CA ASP A 73 -1.25 5.99 8.56
C ASP A 73 -0.21 5.41 7.60
N MET A 74 0.72 4.59 8.13
CA MET A 74 1.79 3.99 7.32
C MET A 74 1.25 3.12 6.17
N PRO A 75 0.24 2.25 6.37
CA PRO A 75 -0.38 1.51 5.26
C PRO A 75 -0.94 2.43 4.18
N ASN A 76 -1.62 3.53 4.52
CA ASN A 76 -2.09 4.50 3.53
C ASN A 76 -0.92 5.20 2.83
N PHE A 77 0.12 5.62 3.57
CA PHE A 77 1.30 6.22 2.95
C PHE A 77 1.95 5.28 1.92
N ILE A 78 2.10 3.99 2.24
CA ILE A 78 2.61 2.97 1.30
C ILE A 78 1.67 2.79 0.11
N HIS A 79 0.35 2.79 0.33
CA HIS A 79 -0.65 2.68 -0.72
C HIS A 79 -0.48 3.81 -1.75
N GLU A 80 -0.44 5.06 -1.32
CA GLU A 80 -0.32 6.22 -2.22
C GLU A 80 1.07 6.31 -2.87
N MET A 81 2.13 5.96 -2.13
CA MET A 81 3.49 5.84 -2.67
C MET A 81 3.58 4.75 -3.74
N THR A 82 2.83 3.66 -3.58
CA THR A 82 2.78 2.58 -4.58
C THR A 82 2.11 3.08 -5.86
N HIS A 83 1.01 3.85 -5.78
CA HIS A 83 0.45 4.50 -6.97
C HIS A 83 1.49 5.39 -7.67
N ALA A 84 2.23 6.21 -6.93
CA ALA A 84 3.29 7.04 -7.51
C ALA A 84 4.41 6.20 -8.15
N SER A 85 4.77 5.05 -7.56
CA SER A 85 5.76 4.13 -8.12
C SER A 85 5.28 3.48 -9.41
N VAL A 86 4.00 3.10 -9.46
CA VAL A 86 3.35 2.61 -10.68
C VAL A 86 3.42 3.66 -11.79
N LEU A 87 3.03 4.91 -11.50
CA LEU A 87 3.08 6.01 -12.46
C LEU A 87 4.50 6.16 -13.04
N LYS A 88 5.53 6.08 -12.19
CA LYS A 88 6.94 6.11 -12.62
C LYS A 88 7.29 4.90 -13.47
N SER A 89 6.91 3.69 -13.04
CA SER A 89 7.32 2.42 -13.64
C SER A 89 6.75 2.21 -15.02
N TYR A 90 5.54 2.69 -15.27
CA TYR A 90 4.87 2.54 -16.56
C TYR A 90 4.87 3.82 -17.39
N GLN A 91 5.30 4.96 -16.82
CA GLN A 91 5.21 6.30 -17.43
C GLN A 91 3.83 6.57 -18.01
N CYS A 92 2.82 6.08 -17.30
CA CYS A 92 1.44 6.10 -17.71
C CYS A 92 0.59 6.57 -16.55
N ASP A 93 -0.40 7.40 -16.88
CA ASP A 93 -1.40 7.93 -15.99
C ASP A 93 -2.57 6.96 -15.72
N LEU A 94 -2.47 5.77 -16.31
CA LEU A 94 -3.52 4.77 -16.37
C LEU A 94 -2.91 3.39 -16.11
N ILE A 95 -3.63 2.57 -15.34
CA ILE A 95 -3.41 1.14 -15.09
C ILE A 95 -2.11 0.83 -14.31
N ASN A 96 -2.16 -0.11 -13.36
CA ASN A 96 -0.95 -0.70 -12.78
C ASN A 96 -0.12 -1.53 -13.76
N TYR A 97 -0.46 -1.55 -15.06
CA TYR A 97 0.12 -2.46 -16.06
C TYR A 97 0.16 -1.84 -17.46
N TYR A 98 1.25 -2.13 -18.18
CA TYR A 98 1.53 -1.60 -19.51
C TYR A 98 0.45 -1.94 -20.55
N CYS A 99 0.02 -0.91 -21.28
CA CYS A 99 -0.88 -1.02 -22.43
C CYS A 99 -0.12 -0.74 -23.73
N GLY A 100 0.14 -1.77 -24.55
CA GLY A 100 0.87 -1.63 -25.82
C GLY A 100 0.11 -0.94 -26.96
N THR A 101 -1.05 -0.37 -26.69
CA THR A 101 -1.90 0.34 -27.66
C THR A 101 -2.12 1.76 -27.16
N THR A 102 -2.17 2.76 -28.03
CA THR A 102 -2.41 4.17 -27.66
C THR A 102 -3.85 4.44 -27.22
N ASN A 103 -4.07 5.36 -26.26
CA ASN A 103 -5.41 5.70 -25.77
C ASN A 103 -5.97 6.72 -26.72
N THR A 104 -7.08 6.36 -27.36
CA THR A 104 -7.75 7.24 -28.30
C THR A 104 -8.55 8.33 -27.60
N VAL A 105 -8.85 8.18 -26.30
CA VAL A 105 -9.51 9.23 -25.52
C VAL A 105 -8.47 10.28 -25.12
N PRO A 106 -8.60 11.55 -25.55
CA PRO A 106 -7.62 12.59 -25.22
C PRO A 106 -7.60 12.88 -23.71
N LEU A 107 -6.42 13.25 -23.21
CA LEU A 107 -6.27 13.71 -21.84
C LEU A 107 -6.51 15.23 -21.79
N GLU A 108 -7.39 15.65 -20.90
CA GLU A 108 -7.65 17.05 -20.61
C GLU A 108 -6.93 17.44 -19.32
N TYR A 109 -6.39 18.65 -19.30
CA TYR A 109 -5.57 19.16 -18.20
C TYR A 109 -6.25 20.32 -17.51
N GLY A 110 -6.03 20.41 -16.20
CA GLY A 110 -6.38 21.60 -15.44
C GLY A 110 -5.61 22.84 -15.92
N SER A 111 -6.17 24.01 -15.65
CA SER A 111 -5.56 25.31 -15.96
C SER A 111 -4.68 25.85 -14.83
N THR A 112 -4.80 25.27 -13.62
CA THR A 112 -4.07 25.71 -12.43
C THR A 112 -3.13 24.62 -11.93
N LYS A 113 -2.05 25.05 -11.27
CA LYS A 113 -1.18 24.15 -10.53
C LYS A 113 -1.94 23.51 -9.37
N ILE A 114 -1.51 22.32 -8.95
CA ILE A 114 -2.00 21.70 -7.73
C ILE A 114 -1.29 22.37 -6.54
N ASP A 115 -2.04 22.72 -5.50
CA ASP A 115 -1.44 23.27 -4.28
C ASP A 115 -0.43 22.30 -3.66
N GLY A 116 0.77 22.80 -3.36
CA GLY A 116 1.88 21.98 -2.84
C GLY A 116 2.65 21.18 -3.90
N SER A 117 2.31 21.31 -5.19
CA SER A 117 3.11 20.78 -6.31
C SER A 117 4.12 21.80 -6.85
N TYR A 118 4.91 21.41 -7.86
CA TYR A 118 5.95 22.25 -8.46
C TYR A 118 5.36 23.33 -9.40
N ASP A 119 5.99 24.51 -9.45
CA ASP A 119 5.46 25.73 -10.08
C ASP A 119 5.23 25.68 -11.62
N ASN A 120 5.54 24.57 -12.29
CA ASN A 120 5.30 24.38 -13.73
C ASN A 120 4.56 23.06 -14.02
N THR A 121 3.66 22.66 -13.12
CA THR A 121 2.91 21.41 -13.26
C THR A 121 1.40 21.63 -13.31
N VAL A 122 0.73 20.75 -14.04
CA VAL A 122 -0.74 20.67 -14.11
C VAL A 122 -1.17 19.24 -13.81
N SER A 123 -2.40 19.09 -13.31
CA SER A 123 -3.04 17.78 -13.21
C SER A 123 -3.85 17.49 -14.47
N ALA A 124 -4.10 16.20 -14.70
CA ALA A 124 -5.23 15.83 -15.55
C ALA A 124 -6.55 16.13 -14.83
N LEU A 125 -7.60 16.46 -15.59
CA LEU A 125 -8.95 16.55 -15.05
C LEU A 125 -9.43 15.17 -14.62
N GLY A 126 -10.01 15.06 -13.42
CA GLY A 126 -10.48 13.78 -12.87
C GLY A 126 -11.46 13.05 -13.81
N VAL A 127 -12.36 13.79 -14.47
CA VAL A 127 -13.30 13.25 -15.46
C VAL A 127 -12.60 12.68 -16.70
N SER A 128 -11.51 13.30 -17.15
CA SER A 128 -10.73 12.83 -18.29
C SER A 128 -9.91 11.59 -17.93
N LEU A 129 -9.31 11.56 -16.74
CA LEU A 129 -8.65 10.36 -16.21
C LEU A 129 -9.63 9.19 -16.13
N ILE A 130 -10.81 9.38 -15.54
CA ILE A 130 -11.83 8.32 -15.43
C ILE A 130 -12.26 7.84 -16.82
N SER A 131 -12.48 8.75 -17.77
CA SER A 131 -12.90 8.40 -19.13
C SER A 131 -11.82 7.59 -19.86
N ARG A 132 -10.56 8.00 -19.75
CA ARG A 132 -9.43 7.26 -20.30
C ARG A 132 -9.24 5.89 -19.67
N ARG A 133 -9.43 5.76 -18.34
CA ARG A 133 -9.38 4.47 -17.63
C ARG A 133 -10.43 3.51 -18.19
N LYS A 134 -11.68 3.97 -18.31
CA LYS A 134 -12.79 3.18 -18.87
C LYS A 134 -12.51 2.72 -20.30
N ALA A 135 -11.95 3.58 -21.15
CA ALA A 135 -11.69 3.25 -22.55
C ALA A 135 -10.57 2.21 -22.75
N TRP A 136 -9.72 2.01 -21.74
CA TRP A 136 -8.55 1.13 -21.81
C TRP A 136 -8.67 -0.14 -20.97
N TYR A 137 -9.88 -0.44 -20.53
CA TYR A 137 -10.17 -1.62 -19.73
C TYR A 137 -9.73 -2.92 -20.44
N ARG A 138 -8.94 -3.75 -19.74
CA ARG A 138 -8.36 -5.00 -20.27
C ARG A 138 -8.83 -6.21 -19.47
N SER A 139 -9.84 -6.91 -19.98
CA SER A 139 -10.43 -8.09 -19.35
C SER A 139 -9.45 -9.24 -19.07
N ASP A 140 -8.39 -9.39 -19.87
CA ASP A 140 -7.43 -10.49 -19.69
C ASP A 140 -6.53 -10.31 -18.48
N CYS A 141 -6.09 -9.07 -18.21
CA CYS A 141 -5.34 -8.78 -17.01
C CYS A 141 -6.28 -8.91 -15.80
N GLU A 142 -7.53 -8.45 -15.93
CA GLU A 142 -8.52 -8.41 -14.84
C GLU A 142 -8.72 -9.78 -14.25
N ARG A 143 -8.95 -10.78 -15.12
CA ARG A 143 -9.17 -12.17 -14.72
C ARG A 143 -8.03 -12.73 -13.86
N THR A 144 -6.79 -12.39 -14.20
CA THR A 144 -5.61 -12.85 -13.44
C THR A 144 -5.57 -12.17 -12.07
N LEU A 145 -5.71 -10.85 -12.03
CA LEU A 145 -5.64 -10.08 -10.78
C LEU A 145 -6.81 -10.40 -9.85
N GLN A 146 -8.01 -10.50 -10.41
CA GLN A 146 -9.22 -10.90 -9.71
C GLN A 146 -9.09 -12.34 -9.21
N GLY A 147 -8.54 -13.24 -10.01
CA GLY A 147 -8.23 -14.61 -9.60
C GLY A 147 -7.27 -14.67 -8.42
N ASN A 148 -6.21 -13.84 -8.43
CA ASN A 148 -5.27 -13.71 -7.31
C ASN A 148 -5.97 -13.17 -6.06
N LEU A 149 -6.75 -12.08 -6.17
CA LEU A 149 -7.50 -11.51 -5.04
C LEU A 149 -8.57 -12.47 -4.49
N GLN A 150 -9.27 -13.21 -5.35
CA GLN A 150 -10.21 -14.26 -4.95
C GLN A 150 -9.48 -15.43 -4.29
N GLY A 151 -8.28 -15.79 -4.76
CA GLY A 151 -7.41 -16.75 -4.09
C GLY A 151 -7.05 -16.30 -2.68
N LEU A 152 -6.62 -15.04 -2.52
CA LEU A 152 -6.38 -14.43 -1.22
C LEU A 152 -7.64 -14.43 -0.36
N MET A 153 -8.82 -14.16 -0.93
CA MET A 153 -10.10 -14.21 -0.20
C MET A 153 -10.37 -15.62 0.34
N ARG A 154 -10.15 -16.67 -0.45
CA ARG A 154 -10.31 -18.06 -0.01
C ARG A 154 -9.35 -18.40 1.12
N VAL A 155 -8.07 -18.04 0.99
CA VAL A 155 -7.07 -18.24 2.07
C VAL A 155 -7.44 -17.43 3.31
N ALA A 156 -7.95 -16.20 3.13
CA ALA A 156 -8.46 -15.32 4.19
C ALA A 156 -9.69 -15.91 4.91
N GLU A 157 -10.43 -16.79 4.25
CA GLU A 157 -11.62 -17.46 4.77
C GLU A 157 -11.30 -18.73 5.52
N SER A 158 -10.44 -19.58 4.95
CA SER A 158 -10.06 -20.89 5.49
C SER A 158 -9.08 -20.82 6.66
N GLY A 159 -8.25 -19.77 6.73
CA GLY A 159 -7.16 -19.71 7.70
C GLY A 159 -7.62 -19.47 9.15
N ASN A 160 -7.09 -20.30 10.06
CA ASN A 160 -7.06 -20.03 11.49
C ASN A 160 -5.79 -19.21 11.81
N TYR A 161 -5.91 -17.89 11.89
CA TYR A 161 -4.78 -16.98 12.13
C TYR A 161 -4.37 -16.89 13.60
N VAL A 162 -4.15 -18.03 14.26
CA VAL A 162 -3.67 -18.06 15.65
C VAL A 162 -2.36 -17.28 15.73
N GLN A 163 -2.32 -16.25 16.58
CA GLN A 163 -1.36 -15.13 16.57
C GLN A 163 0.13 -15.50 16.59
N SER A 164 0.94 -14.47 16.30
CA SER A 164 2.35 -14.31 16.70
C SER A 164 2.62 -14.88 18.10
N PRO A 165 3.82 -15.43 18.38
CA PRO A 165 4.16 -16.00 19.68
C PRO A 165 3.95 -15.04 20.87
N GLU A 166 3.85 -13.72 20.66
CA GLU A 166 3.65 -12.73 21.73
C GLU A 166 2.61 -11.65 21.36
N PRO A 167 1.31 -11.87 21.61
CA PRO A 167 0.27 -10.88 21.28
C PRO A 167 0.15 -9.73 22.29
N TYR A 168 0.95 -9.79 23.37
CA TYR A 168 0.85 -8.86 24.49
C TYR A 168 1.96 -7.83 24.44
N MET A 169 1.66 -6.64 24.93
CA MET A 169 2.71 -5.65 25.24
C MET A 169 3.73 -6.23 26.21
N SER A 170 5.01 -5.94 25.95
CA SER A 170 6.13 -6.19 26.86
C SER A 170 5.94 -5.48 28.21
N VAL A 171 6.75 -5.86 29.20
CA VAL A 171 6.72 -5.22 30.53
C VAL A 171 7.08 -3.73 30.42
N ASP A 172 8.04 -3.39 29.57
CA ASP A 172 8.50 -2.02 29.36
C ASP A 172 7.45 -1.15 28.66
N GLU A 173 6.77 -1.69 27.64
CA GLU A 173 5.65 -1.01 26.97
C GLU A 173 4.49 -0.74 27.93
N LYS A 174 4.20 -1.68 28.85
CA LYS A 174 3.19 -1.47 29.90
C LYS A 174 3.60 -0.39 30.90
N LYS A 175 4.88 -0.35 31.28
CA LYS A 175 5.42 0.68 32.19
C LYS A 175 5.29 2.06 31.53
N ARG A 176 5.72 2.17 30.27
CA ARG A 176 5.59 3.38 29.46
C ARG A 176 4.14 3.84 29.30
N LEU A 177 3.21 2.92 29.05
CA LEU A 177 1.78 3.23 28.96
C LEU A 177 1.23 3.84 30.27
N LYS A 178 1.63 3.29 31.42
CA LYS A 178 1.21 3.80 32.73
C LYS A 178 1.75 5.20 32.99
N GLU A 179 3.02 5.45 32.66
CA GLU A 179 3.66 6.75 32.79
C GLU A 179 2.96 7.81 31.93
N LEU A 180 2.61 7.46 30.68
CA LEU A 180 1.92 8.37 29.75
C LEU A 180 0.47 8.67 30.16
N LYS A 181 -0.24 7.70 30.77
CA LYS A 181 -1.62 7.89 31.26
C LYS A 181 -1.74 8.90 32.41
N GLY A 182 -0.71 9.05 33.22
CA GLY A 182 -0.70 10.00 34.34
C GLY A 182 -0.67 11.46 33.91
N ASN A 183 -0.24 11.75 32.68
CA ASN A 183 0.16 13.10 32.27
C ASN A 183 -0.74 13.74 31.20
N GLY A 184 -1.80 13.05 30.72
CA GLY A 184 -2.68 13.58 29.66
C GLY A 184 -1.94 13.94 28.36
N ASP A 185 -0.81 13.27 28.11
CA ASP A 185 0.19 13.67 27.13
C ASP A 185 -0.24 13.30 25.69
N ILE A 186 0.04 14.17 24.71
CA ILE A 186 -0.10 13.86 23.27
C ILE A 186 0.70 12.59 22.91
N ARG A 187 1.82 12.35 23.60
CA ARG A 187 2.63 11.14 23.45
C ARG A 187 1.88 9.85 23.83
N LEU A 188 0.84 9.94 24.66
CA LEU A 188 -0.03 8.80 24.96
C LEU A 188 -0.83 8.38 23.73
N LEU A 189 -1.36 9.34 22.96
CA LEU A 189 -2.10 9.06 21.75
C LEU A 189 -1.19 8.41 20.70
N ASP A 190 -0.01 8.98 20.47
CA ASP A 190 0.97 8.41 19.53
C ASP A 190 1.41 7.00 19.95
N PHE A 191 1.60 6.76 21.26
CA PHE A 191 1.96 5.44 21.78
C PHE A 191 0.82 4.42 21.64
N LEU A 192 -0.41 4.81 21.95
CA LEU A 192 -1.59 3.96 21.77
C LEU A 192 -1.83 3.63 20.30
N GLU A 193 -1.56 4.59 19.41
CA GLU A 193 -1.63 4.42 17.96
C GLU A 193 -0.59 3.40 17.48
N ASP A 194 0.68 3.52 17.89
CA ASP A 194 1.75 2.53 17.58
C ASP A 194 1.40 1.12 18.07
N MET A 195 0.87 1.00 19.29
CA MET A 195 0.43 -0.28 19.83
C MET A 195 -0.71 -0.89 19.02
N ASN A 196 -1.65 -0.07 18.55
CA ASN A 196 -2.77 -0.51 17.73
C ASN A 196 -2.33 -0.89 16.31
N GLU A 197 -1.37 -0.17 15.73
CA GLU A 197 -0.72 -0.53 14.46
C GLU A 197 -0.02 -1.88 14.54
N ARG A 198 0.62 -2.16 15.69
CA ARG A 198 1.26 -3.45 15.98
C ARG A 198 0.27 -4.52 16.45
N GLY A 199 -0.97 -4.12 16.69
CA GLY A 199 -2.06 -4.96 17.18
C GLY A 199 -1.76 -5.64 18.52
N LEU A 200 -1.00 -4.96 19.39
CA LEU A 200 -0.63 -5.45 20.72
C LEU A 200 -1.74 -5.16 21.73
N VAL A 201 -2.06 -6.15 22.56
CA VAL A 201 -3.08 -6.01 23.62
C VAL A 201 -2.46 -5.85 25.01
N VAL A 202 -3.09 -5.03 25.86
CA VAL A 202 -2.70 -4.86 27.26
C VAL A 202 -3.18 -6.07 28.07
N LYS A 203 -2.26 -6.84 28.67
CA LYS A 203 -2.63 -7.88 29.64
C LYS A 203 -3.32 -7.25 30.85
N SER A 204 -4.52 -7.71 31.21
CA SER A 204 -5.21 -7.19 32.40
C SER A 204 -4.42 -7.52 33.67
N ASN A 205 -4.23 -6.52 34.53
CA ASN A 205 -3.57 -6.67 35.82
C ASN A 205 -4.63 -6.53 36.90
N LYS A 206 -4.97 -7.65 37.56
CA LYS A 206 -5.67 -7.82 38.86
C LYS A 206 -6.98 -8.61 38.78
N PHE A 207 -6.98 -9.76 39.46
CA PHE A 207 -8.11 -10.49 40.08
C PHE A 207 -9.32 -10.93 39.25
N LEU A 208 -9.34 -10.74 37.94
CA LEU A 208 -10.24 -11.49 37.04
C LEU A 208 -9.50 -12.75 36.57
N LYS A 209 -10.12 -13.92 36.67
CA LYS A 209 -9.58 -15.17 36.10
C LYS A 209 -9.08 -14.88 34.69
N ALA A 210 -7.76 -14.97 34.50
CA ALA A 210 -7.05 -14.40 33.36
C ALA A 210 -7.32 -15.08 32.00
N SER A 211 -8.27 -16.00 31.91
CA SER A 211 -8.53 -16.79 30.71
C SER A 211 -9.66 -16.26 29.83
N GLU A 212 -10.74 -15.67 30.36
CA GLU A 212 -11.93 -15.37 29.52
C GLU A 212 -11.90 -13.99 28.87
N ILE A 213 -11.71 -12.92 29.65
CA ILE A 213 -11.68 -11.54 29.11
C ILE A 213 -10.53 -11.36 28.12
N ASN A 214 -9.35 -11.93 28.42
CA ASN A 214 -8.20 -11.86 27.52
C ASN A 214 -8.42 -12.69 26.25
N LYS A 215 -9.09 -13.86 26.37
CA LYS A 215 -9.46 -14.67 25.21
C LYS A 215 -10.44 -13.94 24.31
N ILE A 216 -11.46 -13.29 24.90
CA ILE A 216 -12.41 -12.43 24.17
C ILE A 216 -11.65 -11.30 23.44
N GLN A 217 -10.72 -10.61 24.11
CA GLN A 217 -9.95 -9.53 23.47
C GLN A 217 -9.08 -10.03 22.31
N ILE A 218 -8.44 -11.19 22.46
CA ILE A 218 -7.67 -11.81 21.38
C ILE A 218 -8.58 -12.21 20.22
N GLU A 219 -9.73 -12.84 20.49
CA GLU A 219 -10.71 -13.23 19.48
C GLU A 219 -11.29 -12.01 18.74
N MET A 220 -11.58 -10.92 19.45
CA MET A 220 -12.01 -9.66 18.86
C MET A 220 -10.94 -9.06 17.95
N GLU A 221 -9.67 -9.06 18.38
CA GLU A 221 -8.56 -8.55 17.59
C GLU A 221 -8.32 -9.39 16.34
N LEU A 222 -8.38 -10.72 16.44
CA LEU A 222 -8.32 -11.63 15.30
C LEU A 222 -9.45 -11.37 14.31
N THR A 223 -10.67 -11.19 14.81
CA THR A 223 -11.85 -10.86 13.99
C THR A 223 -11.67 -9.53 13.28
N ARG A 224 -11.16 -8.52 13.99
CA ARG A 224 -10.86 -7.18 13.42
C ARG A 224 -9.83 -7.27 12.30
N ARG A 225 -8.72 -8.00 12.50
CA ARG A 225 -7.66 -8.17 11.48
C ARG A 225 -8.19 -8.90 10.25
N LYS A 226 -8.92 -10.01 10.44
CA LYS A 226 -9.54 -10.78 9.35
C LYS A 226 -10.53 -9.91 8.57
N LYS A 227 -11.38 -9.14 9.26
CA LYS A 227 -12.28 -8.19 8.63
C LYS A 227 -11.52 -7.15 7.81
N TRP A 228 -10.48 -6.54 8.38
CA TRP A 228 -9.69 -5.51 7.69
C TRP A 228 -9.05 -6.04 6.39
N ILE A 229 -8.49 -7.26 6.42
CA ILE A 229 -7.93 -7.91 5.22
C ILE A 229 -9.02 -8.12 4.17
N LYS A 230 -10.18 -8.66 4.56
CA LYS A 230 -11.31 -8.87 3.64
C LYS A 230 -11.80 -7.55 3.04
N ASP A 231 -11.92 -6.50 3.85
CA ASP A 231 -12.33 -5.18 3.40
C ASP A 231 -11.33 -4.62 2.37
N ARG A 232 -10.04 -4.89 2.53
CA ARG A 232 -9.00 -4.51 1.57
C ARG A 232 -9.05 -5.31 0.28
N ILE A 233 -9.22 -6.63 0.35
CA ILE A 233 -9.41 -7.46 -0.84
C ILE A 233 -10.67 -7.02 -1.60
N ASN A 234 -11.76 -6.76 -0.89
CA ASN A 234 -13.00 -6.25 -1.49
C ASN A 234 -12.83 -4.86 -2.10
N TYR A 235 -12.04 -3.98 -1.47
CA TYR A 235 -11.69 -2.69 -2.06
C TYR A 235 -10.93 -2.88 -3.38
N GLY A 236 -9.93 -3.77 -3.40
CA GLY A 236 -9.20 -4.13 -4.62
C GLY A 236 -10.08 -4.78 -5.69
N LEU A 237 -11.09 -5.55 -5.32
CA LEU A 237 -12.03 -6.20 -6.25
C LEU A 237 -13.04 -5.24 -6.86
N ASN A 238 -13.49 -4.22 -6.11
CA ASN A 238 -14.64 -3.39 -6.50
C ASN A 238 -14.26 -1.96 -6.94
N GLY A 239 -13.05 -1.49 -6.59
CA GLY A 239 -12.57 -0.14 -6.90
C GLY A 239 -13.42 0.99 -6.32
N MET A 240 -13.05 2.24 -6.60
CA MET A 240 -13.85 3.41 -6.22
C MET A 240 -15.23 3.38 -6.90
N SER A 241 -16.30 3.39 -6.10
CA SER A 241 -17.69 3.57 -6.55
C SER A 241 -18.20 2.58 -7.60
N GLY A 242 -17.81 1.30 -7.50
CA GLY A 242 -18.37 0.24 -8.37
C GLY A 242 -17.81 0.25 -9.80
N LEU A 243 -16.66 0.90 -10.02
CA LEU A 243 -15.96 0.87 -11.29
C LEU A 243 -15.19 -0.44 -11.55
N GLY A 244 -15.16 -1.39 -10.59
CA GLY A 244 -14.60 -2.73 -10.79
C GLY A 244 -13.12 -2.74 -11.17
N ASP A 245 -12.38 -1.67 -10.84
CA ASP A 245 -11.07 -1.42 -11.44
C ASP A 245 -9.95 -2.13 -10.65
N VAL A 246 -9.98 -3.46 -10.66
CA VAL A 246 -8.94 -4.32 -10.05
C VAL A 246 -7.56 -3.90 -10.54
N HIS A 247 -7.46 -3.45 -11.79
CA HIS A 247 -6.21 -2.95 -12.36
C HIS A 247 -5.61 -1.74 -11.67
N PHE A 248 -6.42 -0.91 -11.03
CA PHE A 248 -5.98 0.33 -10.43
C PHE A 248 -5.54 0.11 -8.98
N GLU A 249 -6.25 -0.73 -8.25
CA GLU A 249 -6.05 -0.90 -6.80
C GLU A 249 -5.25 -2.15 -6.43
N TYR A 250 -5.04 -3.08 -7.35
CA TYR A 250 -4.43 -4.37 -7.02
C TYR A 250 -3.09 -4.26 -6.29
N ASP A 251 -2.14 -3.57 -6.89
CA ASP A 251 -0.77 -3.47 -6.37
C ASP A 251 -0.75 -2.69 -5.05
N THR A 252 -1.50 -1.59 -4.99
CA THR A 252 -1.57 -0.72 -3.82
C THR A 252 -2.24 -1.41 -2.63
N VAL A 253 -3.29 -2.20 -2.87
CA VAL A 253 -3.97 -3.01 -1.86
C VAL A 253 -3.08 -4.13 -1.35
N VAL A 254 -2.38 -4.85 -2.24
CA VAL A 254 -1.49 -5.94 -1.86
C VAL A 254 -0.32 -5.43 -1.00
N ASN A 255 0.33 -4.34 -1.40
CA ASN A 255 1.45 -3.77 -0.63
C ASN A 255 0.98 -3.17 0.71
N GLN A 256 -0.22 -2.61 0.74
CA GLN A 256 -0.85 -2.14 1.98
C GLN A 256 -1.12 -3.31 2.95
N MET A 257 -1.65 -4.43 2.46
CA MET A 257 -1.88 -5.63 3.26
C MET A 257 -0.56 -6.23 3.76
N LEU A 258 0.44 -6.36 2.89
CA LEU A 258 1.76 -6.88 3.27
C LEU A 258 2.38 -6.03 4.41
N THR A 259 2.36 -4.71 4.25
CA THR A 259 2.86 -3.77 5.26
C THR A 259 2.10 -3.93 6.57
N GLN A 260 0.77 -3.93 6.53
CA GLN A 260 -0.05 -4.02 7.73
C GLN A 260 0.14 -5.34 8.48
N MET A 261 0.26 -6.45 7.75
CA MET A 261 0.52 -7.76 8.35
C MET A 261 1.92 -7.82 8.96
N HIS A 262 2.91 -7.22 8.30
CA HIS A 262 4.25 -7.10 8.88
C HIS A 262 4.23 -6.30 10.18
N LEU A 263 3.52 -5.18 10.23
CA LEU A 263 3.35 -4.38 11.46
C LEU A 263 2.69 -5.17 12.59
N TRP A 264 1.71 -6.03 12.26
CA TRP A 264 1.08 -6.95 13.21
C TRP A 264 1.98 -8.14 13.65
N GLY A 265 3.21 -8.22 13.15
CA GLY A 265 4.18 -9.26 13.49
C GLY A 265 3.97 -10.59 12.75
N TYR A 266 3.26 -10.58 11.62
CA TYR A 266 3.18 -11.77 10.77
C TYR A 266 4.46 -11.95 9.96
N ASP A 267 4.80 -13.20 9.68
CA ASP A 267 5.94 -13.60 8.87
C ASP A 267 5.60 -14.80 7.96
N SER A 268 6.62 -15.31 7.26
CA SER A 268 6.51 -16.41 6.30
C SER A 268 6.03 -17.75 6.87
N ARG A 269 5.85 -17.89 8.20
CA ARG A 269 5.23 -19.09 8.78
C ARG A 269 3.71 -19.09 8.61
N TYR A 270 3.10 -17.93 8.40
CA TYR A 270 1.66 -17.80 8.25
C TYR A 270 1.25 -17.96 6.79
N GLU A 271 0.31 -18.85 6.52
CA GLU A 271 -0.16 -19.16 5.17
C GLU A 271 -0.66 -17.93 4.41
N LEU A 272 -1.53 -17.13 5.04
CA LEU A 272 -2.04 -15.90 4.45
C LEU A 272 -0.93 -14.85 4.21
N PHE A 273 0.03 -14.76 5.12
CA PHE A 273 1.17 -13.87 4.93
C PHE A 273 1.98 -14.30 3.71
N ARG A 274 2.32 -15.59 3.58
CA ARG A 274 3.01 -16.11 2.39
C ARG A 274 2.22 -15.86 1.10
N ALA A 275 0.90 -16.06 1.13
CA ALA A 275 0.06 -15.82 -0.03
C ALA A 275 0.09 -14.35 -0.45
N ILE A 276 -0.01 -13.42 0.50
CA ILE A 276 0.09 -11.98 0.24
C ILE A 276 1.51 -11.60 -0.19
N ASP A 277 2.54 -12.14 0.45
CA ASP A 277 3.95 -11.90 0.15
C ASP A 277 4.29 -12.34 -1.28
N GLN A 278 3.81 -13.50 -1.70
CA GLN A 278 4.00 -14.00 -3.07
C GLN A 278 3.35 -13.08 -4.11
N VAL A 279 2.13 -12.62 -3.83
CA VAL A 279 1.40 -11.72 -4.72
C VAL A 279 2.09 -10.33 -4.76
N ALA A 280 2.61 -9.86 -3.64
CA ALA A 280 3.37 -8.61 -3.57
C ALA A 280 4.70 -8.69 -4.32
N LEU A 281 5.39 -9.84 -4.24
CA LEU A 281 6.63 -10.09 -4.97
C LEU A 281 6.39 -10.09 -6.48
N GLU A 282 5.31 -10.73 -6.95
CA GLU A 282 4.91 -10.71 -8.35
C GLU A 282 4.66 -9.27 -8.85
N ALA A 283 3.94 -8.46 -8.05
CA ALA A 283 3.68 -7.06 -8.39
C ALA A 283 4.98 -6.24 -8.45
N TYR A 284 5.87 -6.41 -7.48
CA TYR A 284 7.18 -5.79 -7.43
C TYR A 284 8.05 -6.13 -8.65
N GLU A 285 8.20 -7.40 -8.98
CA GLU A 285 9.03 -7.85 -10.11
C GLU A 285 8.54 -7.28 -11.44
N ARG A 286 7.23 -7.15 -11.62
CA ARG A 286 6.63 -6.51 -12.79
C ARG A 286 6.99 -5.02 -12.89
N ARG A 287 6.93 -4.28 -11.79
CA ARG A 287 7.31 -2.85 -11.77
C ARG A 287 8.78 -2.65 -12.09
N VAL A 288 9.67 -3.43 -11.47
CA VAL A 288 11.11 -3.37 -11.74
C VAL A 288 11.39 -3.67 -13.21
N SER A 289 10.78 -4.71 -13.76
CA SER A 289 10.93 -5.07 -15.17
C SER A 289 10.47 -3.94 -16.10
N ALA A 290 9.36 -3.27 -15.79
CA ALA A 290 8.87 -2.13 -16.58
C ALA A 290 9.85 -0.95 -16.57
N LEU A 291 10.43 -0.63 -15.40
CA LEU A 291 11.47 0.40 -15.26
C LEU A 291 12.74 0.09 -16.07
N GLU A 292 13.17 -1.17 -16.09
CA GLU A 292 14.34 -1.60 -16.84
C GLU A 292 14.15 -1.46 -18.36
N ILE A 293 12.98 -1.84 -18.88
CA ILE A 293 12.62 -1.69 -20.29
C ILE A 293 12.71 -0.20 -20.72
N GLN A 294 12.24 0.70 -19.86
CA GLN A 294 12.33 2.15 -20.14
C GLN A 294 13.77 2.65 -20.23
N LYS A 295 14.65 2.20 -19.32
CA LYS A 295 16.07 2.57 -19.35
C LYS A 295 16.78 2.11 -20.62
N LEU A 296 16.35 0.99 -21.19
CA LEU A 296 16.90 0.43 -22.42
C LEU A 296 16.32 1.06 -23.70
N GLY A 297 15.38 2.01 -23.59
CA GLY A 297 14.85 2.78 -24.72
C GLY A 297 14.03 1.98 -25.74
N GLY A 298 13.55 0.79 -25.38
CA GLY A 298 13.07 -0.20 -26.35
C GLY A 298 11.63 -0.70 -26.14
N ILE A 299 10.89 -0.79 -27.25
CA ILE A 299 9.50 -1.29 -27.44
C ILE A 299 9.42 -2.82 -27.26
N THR A 300 10.24 -3.40 -26.39
CA THR A 300 10.13 -4.84 -26.09
C THR A 300 8.96 -5.01 -25.14
N ARG A 301 7.88 -5.66 -25.64
CA ARG A 301 6.79 -6.16 -24.79
C ARG A 301 7.43 -6.83 -23.57
N PRO A 302 7.06 -6.47 -22.33
CA PRO A 302 7.48 -7.26 -21.19
C PRO A 302 6.98 -8.68 -21.43
N VAL A 303 7.91 -9.61 -21.65
CA VAL A 303 7.60 -11.04 -21.62
C VAL A 303 7.40 -11.35 -20.14
N ILE A 304 6.22 -10.96 -19.63
CA ILE A 304 5.79 -11.42 -18.33
C ILE A 304 5.46 -12.88 -18.56
N ALA A 305 6.38 -13.76 -18.15
CA ALA A 305 6.00 -15.13 -17.84
C ALA A 305 4.93 -15.03 -16.77
N ILE A 306 3.66 -15.05 -17.19
CA ILE A 306 2.53 -15.18 -16.28
C ILE A 306 2.77 -16.50 -15.57
N PRO A 307 3.02 -16.52 -14.24
CA PRO A 307 3.12 -17.77 -13.53
C PRO A 307 1.81 -18.52 -13.81
N ARG A 308 1.90 -19.67 -14.48
CA ARG A 308 0.75 -20.52 -14.75
C ARG A 308 0.23 -20.96 -13.40
N ASN A 309 -0.88 -20.36 -12.98
CA ASN A 309 -1.66 -20.69 -11.78
C ASN A 309 -0.83 -20.70 -10.49
N ILE A 310 -1.12 -19.77 -9.58
CA ILE A 310 -0.93 -20.05 -8.17
C ILE A 310 -1.94 -21.16 -7.83
N THR A 311 -1.54 -22.42 -8.00
CA THR A 311 -2.27 -23.57 -7.42
C THR A 311 -2.05 -23.49 -5.92
N PHE A 312 -3.05 -22.91 -5.24
CA PHE A 312 -3.26 -23.05 -3.80
C PHE A 312 -3.85 -24.43 -3.51
#